data_AF-A0A8J3KTQ2-F1
#
_entry.id   AF-A0A8J3KTQ2-F1
#
_cell.length_a   1.000
_cell.length_b   1.000
_cell.length_c   1.000
_cell.angle_alpha   90.00
_cell.angle_beta   90.00
_cell.angle_gamma   90.00
#
_symmetry.space_group_name_H-M   'P 1'
#
loop_
_entity.id
_entity.type
_entity.pdbx_description
1 polymer ?
#
loop_
_entity_poly.entity_id
_entity_poly.type
_entity_poly.pdbx_seq_one_letter_code
_entity_poly.pdbx_strand_id
1 'polypeptide(L)'
;MSVSEIVAEAGLNRSSFYAHFDTTGSLAVYVLEQALRAISEQDVQVRLIGEATGRHASRIVLGHILDQVEGQRVELLAVFGSAEGGAATARFGQQLADNIGYYFQRLRIAPARPPGELATTAVFLGHGLAAAIVHWLTEPSPCPRGDLVDVLVGLVPAWVDDPDPR
;
A
#
# COMPACT_ATOMS: atom_id res chain seq x y z
N MET A 1 2.72 -20.72 3.60
CA MET A 1 1.54 -21.59 3.92
C MET A 1 1.00 -22.21 2.63
N SER A 2 0.49 -23.45 2.63
CA SER A 2 -0.03 -24.15 1.43
C SER A 2 -1.54 -23.95 1.24
N VAL A 3 -2.04 -24.07 0.00
CA VAL A 3 -3.49 -24.01 -0.29
C VAL A 3 -4.29 -25.03 0.53
N SER A 4 -3.74 -26.24 0.72
CA SER A 4 -4.41 -27.29 1.51
C SER A 4 -4.61 -26.88 2.97
N GLU A 5 -3.61 -26.21 3.57
CA GLU A 5 -3.70 -25.71 4.95
C GLU A 5 -4.72 -24.56 5.04
N ILE A 6 -4.73 -23.65 4.06
CA ILE A 6 -5.68 -22.52 4.02
C ILE A 6 -7.11 -23.01 3.96
N VAL A 7 -7.42 -23.95 3.05
CA VAL A 7 -8.80 -24.42 2.88
C VAL A 7 -9.25 -25.28 4.07
N ALA A 8 -8.34 -26.04 4.68
CA ALA A 8 -8.63 -26.80 5.90
C ALA A 8 -8.98 -25.87 7.07
N GLU A 9 -8.20 -24.80 7.27
CA GLU A 9 -8.44 -23.81 8.32
C GLU A 9 -9.73 -23.02 8.07
N ALA A 10 -9.99 -22.63 6.82
CA ALA A 10 -11.18 -21.87 6.43
C ALA A 10 -12.46 -22.73 6.33
N GLY A 11 -12.38 -24.05 6.50
CA GLY A 11 -13.51 -24.96 6.29
C GLY A 11 -14.01 -24.98 4.84
N LEU A 12 -13.16 -24.62 3.88
CA LEU A 12 -13.45 -24.58 2.44
C LEU A 12 -12.87 -25.81 1.74
N ASN A 13 -13.30 -26.05 0.49
CA ASN A 13 -12.64 -27.02 -0.38
C ASN A 13 -11.72 -26.30 -1.39
N ARG A 14 -10.81 -27.05 -2.00
CA ARG A 14 -9.86 -26.51 -2.99
C ARG A 14 -10.53 -25.89 -4.21
N SER A 15 -11.65 -26.46 -4.69
CA SER A 15 -12.38 -25.88 -5.83
C SER A 15 -12.95 -24.50 -5.50
N SER A 16 -13.42 -24.27 -4.27
CA SER A 16 -13.89 -22.95 -3.81
C SER A 16 -12.75 -21.94 -3.70
N PHE A 17 -11.54 -22.37 -3.32
CA PHE A 17 -10.36 -21.50 -3.35
C PHE A 17 -10.02 -21.07 -4.78
N TYR A 18 -9.87 -22.03 -5.69
CA TYR A 18 -9.50 -21.76 -7.08
C TYR A 18 -10.60 -21.08 -7.90
N ALA A 19 -11.84 -21.03 -7.39
CA ALA A 19 -12.89 -20.19 -7.97
C ALA A 19 -12.62 -18.68 -7.77
N HIS A 20 -11.76 -18.31 -6.81
CA HIS A 20 -11.46 -16.92 -6.46
C HIS A 20 -9.97 -16.56 -6.60
N PHE A 21 -9.06 -17.53 -6.45
CA PHE A 21 -7.63 -17.29 -6.47
C PHE A 21 -6.89 -18.39 -7.23
N ASP A 22 -6.19 -18.01 -8.30
CA ASP A 22 -5.38 -18.95 -9.07
C ASP A 22 -4.14 -19.45 -8.30
N THR A 23 -3.64 -18.65 -7.34
CA THR A 23 -2.46 -18.98 -6.53
C THR A 23 -2.58 -18.46 -5.09
N THR A 24 -1.75 -18.97 -4.17
CA THR A 24 -1.59 -18.36 -2.83
C THR A 24 -1.05 -16.94 -2.92
N GLY A 25 -0.32 -16.64 -3.99
CA GLY A 25 0.18 -15.32 -4.29
C GLY A 25 -0.93 -14.31 -4.62
N SER A 26 -1.88 -14.68 -5.49
CA SER A 26 -3.01 -13.80 -5.80
C SER A 26 -3.91 -13.55 -4.57
N LEU A 27 -4.00 -14.51 -3.65
CA LEU A 27 -4.58 -14.30 -2.33
C LEU A 27 -3.76 -13.30 -1.50
N ALA A 28 -2.44 -13.41 -1.44
CA ALA A 28 -1.60 -12.49 -0.66
C ALA A 28 -1.70 -11.03 -1.16
N VAL A 29 -1.76 -10.82 -2.48
CA VAL A 29 -2.02 -9.48 -3.05
C VAL A 29 -3.39 -8.97 -2.65
N TYR A 30 -4.42 -9.83 -2.70
CA TYR A 30 -5.77 -9.45 -2.25
C TYR A 30 -5.81 -9.09 -0.75
N VAL A 31 -5.15 -9.88 0.10
CA VAL A 31 -5.04 -9.60 1.55
C VAL A 31 -4.30 -8.29 1.79
N LEU A 32 -3.19 -8.06 1.08
CA LEU A 32 -2.46 -6.78 1.12
C LEU A 32 -3.40 -5.62 0.77
N GLU A 33 -4.18 -5.71 -0.30
CA GLU A 33 -5.14 -4.65 -0.68
C GLU A 33 -6.18 -4.35 0.41
N GLN A 34 -6.73 -5.39 1.05
CA GLN A 34 -7.68 -5.19 2.16
C GLN A 34 -6.99 -4.49 3.34
N ALA A 35 -5.76 -4.91 3.67
CA ALA A 35 -4.99 -4.29 4.73
C ALA A 35 -4.67 -2.83 4.42
N LEU A 36 -4.32 -2.49 3.18
CA LEU A 36 -4.08 -1.11 2.75
C LEU A 36 -5.32 -0.23 2.91
N ARG A 37 -6.51 -0.75 2.57
CA ARG A 37 -7.78 -0.01 2.78
C ARG A 37 -8.00 0.27 4.27
N ALA A 38 -7.83 -0.75 5.12
CA ALA A 38 -7.98 -0.61 6.56
C ALA A 38 -6.98 0.40 7.16
N ILE A 39 -5.70 0.35 6.72
CA ILE A 39 -4.67 1.32 7.12
C ILE A 39 -5.07 2.75 6.70
N SER A 40 -5.56 2.92 5.47
CA SER A 40 -6.00 4.22 4.95
C SER A 40 -7.19 4.78 5.75
N GLU A 41 -8.18 3.94 6.05
CA GLU A 41 -9.34 4.34 6.85
C GLU A 41 -8.92 4.76 8.26
N GLN A 42 -8.05 3.99 8.91
CA GLN A 42 -7.54 4.30 10.24
C GLN A 42 -6.72 5.59 10.25
N ASP A 43 -5.81 5.78 9.28
CA ASP A 43 -4.99 6.99 9.17
C ASP A 43 -5.87 8.24 9.03
N VAL A 44 -6.88 8.19 8.16
CA VAL A 44 -7.83 9.30 8.02
C VAL A 44 -8.53 9.60 9.34
N GLN A 45 -8.97 8.59 10.10
CA GLN A 45 -9.60 8.83 11.41
C GLN A 45 -8.63 9.49 12.40
N VAL A 46 -7.43 8.94 12.55
CA VAL A 46 -6.39 9.46 13.47
C VAL A 46 -6.03 10.91 13.15
N ARG A 47 -5.91 11.25 11.85
CA ARG A 47 -5.62 12.62 11.41
C ARG A 47 -6.79 13.57 11.60
N LEU A 48 -8.04 13.12 11.41
CA LEU A 48 -9.24 13.94 11.63
C LEU A 48 -9.38 14.38 13.09
N ILE A 49 -8.98 13.52 14.03
CA ILE A 49 -9.01 13.84 15.48
C ILE A 49 -7.72 14.51 15.98
N GLY A 50 -6.73 14.72 15.10
CA GLY A 50 -5.48 15.42 15.40
C GLY A 50 -4.45 14.63 16.20
N GLU A 51 -4.60 13.31 16.33
CA GLU A 51 -3.68 12.45 17.09
C GLU A 51 -2.32 12.25 16.40
N ALA A 52 -2.28 12.34 15.07
CA ALA A 52 -1.04 12.38 14.29
C ALA A 52 -1.21 13.32 13.10
N THR A 53 -0.17 14.08 12.75
CA THR A 53 -0.22 15.03 11.63
C THR A 53 1.05 15.01 10.78
N GLY A 54 0.87 15.48 9.54
CA GLY A 54 1.90 15.66 8.54
C GLY A 54 2.90 14.52 8.39
N ARG A 55 4.17 14.89 8.29
CA ARG A 55 5.25 13.95 7.96
C ARG A 55 5.41 12.81 8.99
N HIS A 56 5.08 13.06 10.25
CA HIS A 56 5.14 12.03 11.28
C HIS A 56 4.06 10.96 11.07
N ALA A 57 2.82 11.39 10.81
CA ALA A 57 1.73 10.47 10.46
C ALA A 57 2.06 9.68 9.18
N SER A 58 2.67 10.33 8.18
CA SER A 58 3.05 9.67 6.93
C SER A 58 4.12 8.57 7.15
N ARG A 59 5.05 8.78 8.08
CA ARG A 59 6.00 7.72 8.50
C ARG A 59 5.30 6.52 9.16
N ILE A 60 4.32 6.77 10.03
CA ILE A 60 3.57 5.71 10.71
C ILE A 60 2.82 4.86 9.68
N VAL A 61 2.09 5.51 8.76
CA VAL A 61 1.34 4.82 7.70
C VAL A 61 2.25 3.96 6.82
N LEU A 62 3.36 4.52 6.33
CA LEU A 62 4.30 3.76 5.52
C LEU A 62 4.92 2.61 6.32
N GLY A 63 5.19 2.79 7.61
CA GLY A 63 5.58 1.71 8.51
C GLY A 63 4.56 0.56 8.53
N HIS A 64 3.28 0.87 8.76
CA HIS A 64 2.22 -0.14 8.75
C HIS A 64 2.08 -0.85 7.40
N ILE A 65 2.23 -0.13 6.29
CA ILE A 65 2.22 -0.73 4.94
C ILE A 65 3.37 -1.73 4.82
N LEU A 66 4.59 -1.36 5.24
CA LEU A 66 5.73 -2.25 5.20
C LEU A 66 5.57 -3.46 6.13
N ASP A 67 4.91 -3.30 7.28
CA ASP A 67 4.61 -4.43 8.17
C ASP A 67 3.71 -5.46 7.48
N GLN A 68 2.72 -5.02 6.70
CA GLN A 68 1.87 -5.92 5.91
C GLN A 68 2.64 -6.64 4.80
N VAL A 69 3.60 -5.94 4.17
CA VAL A 69 4.46 -6.51 3.13
C VAL A 69 5.43 -7.53 3.72
N GLU A 70 6.06 -7.23 4.86
CA GLU A 70 7.00 -8.14 5.53
C GLU A 70 6.29 -9.37 6.10
N GLY A 71 5.10 -9.19 6.68
CA GLY A 71 4.28 -10.28 7.21
C GLY A 71 3.87 -11.32 6.14
N GLN A 72 3.88 -10.93 4.87
CA GLN A 72 3.55 -11.78 3.71
C GLN A 72 4.73 -11.91 2.73
N ARG A 73 5.97 -11.68 3.18
CA ARG A 73 7.15 -11.54 2.31
C ARG A 73 7.32 -12.72 1.35
N VAL A 74 7.16 -13.96 1.83
CA VAL A 74 7.40 -15.16 1.01
C VAL A 74 6.38 -15.26 -0.13
N GLU A 75 5.10 -15.10 0.20
CA GLU A 75 4.00 -15.16 -0.77
C GLU A 75 4.06 -13.99 -1.76
N LEU A 76 4.35 -12.77 -1.29
CA LEU A 76 4.47 -11.59 -2.14
C LEU A 76 5.70 -11.67 -3.07
N LEU A 77 6.85 -12.17 -2.59
CA LEU A 77 8.02 -12.43 -3.43
C LEU A 77 7.70 -13.40 -4.57
N ALA A 78 6.94 -14.46 -4.28
CA ALA A 78 6.54 -15.44 -5.29
C ALA A 78 5.70 -14.80 -6.40
N VAL A 79 4.82 -13.85 -6.06
CA VAL A 79 3.99 -13.13 -7.05
C VAL A 79 4.80 -12.11 -7.81
N PHE A 80 5.46 -11.20 -7.11
CA PHE A 80 6.14 -10.07 -7.75
C PHE A 80 7.34 -10.51 -8.59
N GLY A 81 7.95 -11.66 -8.27
CA GLY A 81 8.99 -12.29 -9.08
C GLY A 81 8.47 -13.19 -10.21
N SER A 82 7.16 -13.39 -10.34
CA SER A 82 6.56 -14.23 -11.39
C SER A 82 6.30 -13.47 -12.69
N ALA A 83 5.87 -14.19 -13.73
CA ALA A 83 5.40 -13.58 -14.99
C ALA A 83 4.22 -12.60 -14.80
N GLU A 84 3.46 -12.73 -13.71
CA GLU A 84 2.32 -11.87 -13.36
C GLU A 84 2.74 -10.67 -12.49
N GLY A 85 4.01 -10.58 -12.09
CA GLY A 85 4.50 -9.59 -11.14
C GLY A 85 4.25 -8.15 -11.57
N GLY A 86 4.30 -7.86 -12.88
CA GLY A 86 3.97 -6.54 -13.42
C GLY A 86 2.51 -6.15 -13.19
N ALA A 87 1.57 -7.08 -13.44
CA ALA A 87 0.14 -6.84 -13.22
C ALA A 87 -0.17 -6.71 -11.72
N ALA A 88 0.45 -7.53 -10.87
CA ALA A 88 0.33 -7.43 -9.42
C ALA A 88 0.85 -6.09 -8.89
N THR A 89 2.01 -5.62 -9.38
CA THR A 89 2.58 -4.32 -9.02
C THR A 89 1.66 -3.17 -9.44
N ALA A 90 1.08 -3.24 -10.65
CA ALA A 90 0.13 -2.25 -11.12
C ALA A 90 -1.13 -2.19 -10.25
N ARG A 91 -1.66 -3.34 -9.85
CA ARG A 91 -2.84 -3.43 -8.97
C ARG A 91 -2.55 -2.89 -7.56
N PHE A 92 -1.38 -3.21 -7.00
CA PHE A 92 -0.92 -2.63 -5.74
C PHE A 92 -0.78 -1.09 -5.84
N GLY A 93 -0.17 -0.59 -6.92
CA GLY A 93 -0.06 0.84 -7.19
C GLY A 93 -1.40 1.55 -7.31
N GLN A 94 -2.36 0.93 -8.01
CA GLN A 94 -3.72 1.45 -8.11
C GLN A 94 -4.39 1.53 -6.73
N GLN A 95 -4.23 0.51 -5.90
CA GLN A 95 -4.81 0.53 -4.56
C GLN A 95 -4.23 1.65 -3.68
N LEU A 96 -2.92 1.87 -3.74
CA LEU A 96 -2.30 3.00 -3.04
C LEU A 96 -2.78 4.34 -3.60
N ALA A 97 -2.93 4.47 -4.92
CA ALA A 97 -3.45 5.68 -5.54
C ALA A 97 -4.89 5.98 -5.10
N ASP A 98 -5.75 4.97 -5.05
CA ASP A 98 -7.13 5.10 -4.57
C ASP A 98 -7.17 5.56 -3.10
N ASN A 99 -6.29 4.99 -2.25
CA ASN A 99 -6.18 5.38 -0.85
C ASN A 99 -5.69 6.83 -0.68
N ILE A 100 -4.72 7.27 -1.49
CA ILE A 100 -4.22 8.65 -1.46
C ILE A 100 -5.30 9.62 -1.97
N GLY A 101 -6.04 9.26 -3.00
CA GLY A 101 -7.17 10.04 -3.49
C GLY A 101 -8.27 10.18 -2.42
N TYR A 102 -8.60 9.08 -1.74
CA TYR A 102 -9.52 9.06 -0.60
C TYR A 102 -9.04 9.98 0.53
N TYR A 103 -7.75 9.89 0.89
CA TYR A 103 -7.10 10.75 1.86
C TYR A 103 -7.22 12.24 1.49
N PHE A 104 -6.89 12.62 0.25
CA PHE A 104 -7.01 14.01 -0.22
C PHE A 104 -8.44 14.53 -0.10
N GLN A 105 -9.43 13.72 -0.49
CA GLN A 105 -10.84 14.09 -0.42
C GLN A 105 -11.30 14.25 1.04
N ARG A 106 -10.99 13.27 1.89
CA ARG A 106 -11.49 13.22 3.27
C ARG A 106 -10.89 14.28 4.18
N LEU A 107 -9.60 14.54 4.05
CA LEU A 107 -8.92 15.55 4.87
C LEU A 107 -8.91 16.93 4.22
N ARG A 108 -9.52 17.08 3.03
CA ARG A 108 -9.57 18.33 2.25
C ARG A 108 -8.17 18.91 2.02
N ILE A 109 -7.21 18.06 1.68
CA ILE A 109 -5.82 18.46 1.44
C ILE A 109 -5.76 19.41 0.23
N ALA A 110 -5.03 20.52 0.40
CA ALA A 110 -4.78 21.53 -0.62
C ALA A 110 -6.04 21.90 -1.44
N PRO A 111 -7.12 22.40 -0.79
CA PRO A 111 -8.44 22.54 -1.40
C PRO A 111 -8.49 23.57 -2.55
N ALA A 112 -7.47 24.42 -2.66
CA ALA A 112 -7.31 25.37 -3.75
C ALA A 112 -6.70 24.76 -5.03
N ARG A 113 -6.15 23.54 -4.97
CA ARG A 113 -5.56 22.87 -6.14
C ARG A 113 -6.65 22.29 -7.06
N PRO A 114 -6.43 22.28 -8.39
CA PRO A 114 -7.36 21.66 -9.33
C PRO A 114 -7.55 20.15 -9.05
N PRO A 115 -8.78 19.61 -9.16
CA PRO A 115 -9.04 18.19 -8.93
C PRO A 115 -8.20 17.25 -9.80
N GLY A 116 -7.94 17.62 -11.06
CA GLY A 116 -7.10 16.82 -11.96
C GLY A 116 -5.64 16.75 -11.52
N GLU A 117 -5.13 17.79 -10.86
CA GLU A 117 -3.78 17.79 -10.30
C GLU A 117 -3.69 16.86 -9.08
N LEU A 118 -4.68 16.91 -8.19
CA LEU A 118 -4.77 15.99 -7.05
C LEU A 118 -4.89 14.53 -7.50
N ALA A 119 -5.73 14.25 -8.49
CA ALA A 119 -5.88 12.91 -9.05
C ALA A 119 -4.57 12.40 -9.69
N THR A 120 -3.90 13.24 -10.48
CA THR A 120 -2.60 12.90 -11.10
C THR A 120 -1.53 12.65 -10.03
N THR A 121 -1.52 13.47 -8.98
CA THR A 121 -0.59 13.29 -7.85
C THR A 121 -0.85 11.97 -7.12
N ALA A 122 -2.12 11.62 -6.87
CA ALA A 122 -2.48 10.36 -6.22
C ALA A 122 -2.01 9.15 -7.03
N VAL A 123 -2.20 9.17 -8.35
CA VAL A 123 -1.69 8.14 -9.26
C VAL A 123 -0.17 8.06 -9.23
N PHE A 124 0.53 9.19 -9.36
CA PHE A 124 1.99 9.23 -9.33
C PHE A 124 2.55 8.66 -8.02
N LEU A 125 2.03 9.10 -6.88
CA LEU A 125 2.46 8.63 -5.57
C LEU A 125 2.11 7.16 -5.36
N GLY A 126 0.89 6.74 -5.66
CA GLY A 126 0.47 5.35 -5.47
C GLY A 126 1.31 4.36 -6.24
N HIS A 127 1.52 4.61 -7.54
CA HIS A 127 2.35 3.74 -8.37
C HIS A 127 3.84 3.84 -8.04
N GLY A 128 4.35 5.05 -7.73
CA GLY A 128 5.74 5.25 -7.33
C GLY A 128 6.08 4.51 -6.04
N LEU A 129 5.21 4.61 -5.03
CA LEU A 129 5.35 3.89 -3.76
C LEU A 129 5.31 2.37 -3.97
N ALA A 130 4.32 1.86 -4.72
CA ALA A 130 4.23 0.42 -4.98
C ALA A 130 5.48 -0.11 -5.69
N ALA A 131 5.96 0.59 -6.73
CA ALA A 131 7.16 0.19 -7.45
C ALA A 131 8.40 0.18 -6.55
N ALA A 132 8.58 1.20 -5.70
CA ALA A 132 9.70 1.28 -4.78
C ALA A 132 9.66 0.18 -3.71
N ILE A 133 8.48 -0.12 -3.16
CA ILE A 133 8.29 -1.20 -2.18
C ILE A 133 8.54 -2.57 -2.82
N VAL A 134 8.04 -2.81 -4.02
CA VAL A 134 8.27 -4.08 -4.75
C VAL A 134 9.75 -4.24 -5.10
N HIS A 135 10.42 -3.17 -5.51
CA HIS A 135 11.87 -3.20 -5.73
C HIS A 135 12.63 -3.52 -4.45
N TRP A 136 12.33 -2.85 -3.34
CA TRP A 136 12.93 -3.14 -2.03
C TRP A 136 12.67 -4.58 -1.56
N LEU A 137 11.48 -5.12 -1.84
CA LEU A 137 11.13 -6.48 -1.47
C LEU A 137 11.96 -7.51 -2.25
N THR A 138 12.15 -7.29 -3.55
CA THR A 138 12.77 -8.24 -4.49
C THR A 138 14.29 -8.08 -4.63
N GLU A 139 14.87 -6.97 -4.16
CA GLU A 139 16.31 -6.74 -4.18
C GLU A 139 17.07 -7.73 -3.27
N PRO A 140 18.17 -8.35 -3.72
CA PRO A 140 18.97 -9.27 -2.90
C PRO A 140 19.60 -8.63 -1.65
N SER A 141 19.92 -7.35 -1.71
CA SER A 141 20.50 -6.58 -0.61
C SER A 141 19.82 -5.21 -0.51
N PRO A 142 18.57 -5.17 -0.02
CA PRO A 142 17.82 -3.93 0.06
C PRO A 142 18.38 -3.03 1.15
N CYS A 143 18.10 -1.72 1.06
CA CYS A 143 18.38 -0.81 2.17
C CYS A 143 17.55 -1.20 3.42
N PRO A 144 17.99 -0.80 4.62
CA PRO A 144 17.20 -0.98 5.84
C PRO A 144 15.78 -0.41 5.71
N ARG A 145 14.81 -1.07 6.34
CA ARG A 145 13.40 -0.63 6.35
C ARG A 145 13.22 0.83 6.77
N GLY A 146 13.93 1.26 7.81
CA GLY A 146 13.87 2.65 8.30
C GLY A 146 14.31 3.65 7.22
N ASP A 147 15.41 3.34 6.54
CA ASP A 147 15.96 4.17 5.47
C ASP A 147 14.98 4.25 4.28
N LEU A 148 14.34 3.13 3.92
CA LEU A 148 13.28 3.14 2.89
C LEU A 148 12.15 4.09 3.29
N VAL A 149 11.63 3.99 4.52
CA VAL A 149 10.55 4.88 4.99
C VAL A 149 10.97 6.34 4.88
N ASP A 150 12.18 6.68 5.31
CA ASP A 150 12.66 8.06 5.22
C ASP A 150 12.81 8.56 3.77
N VAL A 151 13.29 7.71 2.86
CA VAL A 151 13.33 8.02 1.42
C VAL A 151 11.93 8.24 0.86
N LEU A 152 11.00 7.30 1.09
CA LEU A 152 9.64 7.38 0.53
C LEU A 152 8.88 8.60 1.05
N VAL A 153 9.01 8.90 2.35
CA VAL A 153 8.45 10.11 2.95
C VAL A 153 9.09 11.38 2.37
N GLY A 154 10.40 11.35 2.08
CA GLY A 154 11.11 12.46 1.44
C GLY A 154 10.64 12.76 0.01
N LEU A 155 10.11 11.77 -0.70
CA LEU A 155 9.58 11.92 -2.07
C LEU A 155 8.15 12.47 -2.11
N VAL A 156 7.44 12.48 -0.99
CA VAL A 156 6.09 13.04 -0.91
C VAL A 156 6.16 14.57 -0.98
N PRO A 157 5.37 15.23 -1.86
CA PRO A 157 5.33 16.68 -1.93
C PRO A 157 4.98 17.31 -0.59
N ALA A 158 5.69 18.37 -0.20
CA ALA A 158 5.53 19.00 1.12
C ALA A 158 4.08 19.41 1.44
N TRP A 159 3.31 19.85 0.44
CA TRP A 159 1.91 20.25 0.60
C TRP A 159 0.95 19.10 0.94
N VAL A 160 1.37 17.85 0.78
CA VAL A 160 0.59 16.65 1.17
C VAL A 160 0.67 16.42 2.68
N ASP A 161 1.84 16.68 3.26
CA ASP A 161 2.10 16.58 4.68
C ASP A 161 1.71 17.86 5.44
N ASP A 162 1.71 19.00 4.75
CA ASP A 162 1.37 20.30 5.32
C ASP A 162 0.31 21.00 4.45
N PRO A 163 -0.99 20.84 4.77
CA PRO A 163 -2.06 21.45 3.99
C PRO A 163 -2.11 22.99 4.13
N ASP A 164 -1.26 23.61 4.95
CA ASP A 164 -1.12 25.06 5.08
C ASP A 164 0.35 25.49 5.19
N PRO A 165 1.11 25.51 4.07
CA PRO A 165 2.43 26.11 4.08
C PRO A 165 2.23 27.63 4.14
N ARG A 166 2.36 28.21 5.33
CA ARG A 166 2.48 29.66 5.46
C ARG A 166 3.66 30.21 4.66
#